data_AF-A0A7J6DI17-F1
#
_entry.id   AF-A0A7J6DI17-F1
#
_cell.length_a   1.000
_cell.length_b   1.000
_cell.length_c   1.000
_cell.angle_alpha   90.00
_cell.angle_beta   90.00
_cell.angle_gamma   90.00
#
_symmetry.space_group_name_H-M   'P 1'
#
loop_
_entity.id
_entity.type
_entity.pdbx_description
1 polymer ?
#
loop_
_entity_poly.entity_id
_entity_poly.type
_entity_poly.pdbx_seq_one_letter_code
_entity_poly.pdbx_strand_id
1 'polypeptide(L)'
;MPCRVICVTLLLSVGVLIHETKADEFTEEIKPPDWKKTIKSIRNGLHEIDKYLNMALDLIGGSDGRCIFKCNDGYTPVPRPNYKSPPPNGCGSPLFGFQFDIGIPSMTRCCDEHDLCYDTCGREKNDCDEQFQVCLESICSHLQMTLGLSQSVQACESAVTLLFDTVMHLGCKPYLDSQRLSCICHYEEKADL
;
A
#
# COMPACT_ATOMS: atom_id res chain seq x y z
N MET A 1 -31.03 -17.49 -46.12
CA MET A 1 -32.02 -16.72 -46.91
C MET A 1 -31.33 -15.46 -47.42
N PRO A 2 -31.40 -15.18 -48.74
CA PRO A 2 -30.63 -14.14 -49.39
C PRO A 2 -31.32 -12.76 -49.43
N CYS A 3 -30.44 -11.76 -49.55
CA CYS A 3 -30.54 -10.38 -50.03
C CYS A 3 -31.69 -9.99 -51.00
N ARG A 4 -32.25 -8.76 -50.86
CA ARG A 4 -32.66 -7.79 -51.92
C ARG A 4 -33.33 -6.53 -51.30
N VAL A 5 -32.66 -5.37 -51.25
CA VAL A 5 -32.60 -4.25 -52.23
C VAL A 5 -33.96 -3.57 -52.52
N ILE A 6 -34.17 -2.37 -51.95
CA ILE A 6 -34.81 -1.15 -52.54
C ILE A 6 -34.30 0.03 -51.68
N CYS A 7 -33.29 0.83 -52.03
CA CYS A 7 -33.12 1.76 -53.14
C CYS A 7 -34.23 2.81 -53.26
N VAL A 8 -34.18 3.87 -52.45
CA VAL A 8 -34.65 5.20 -52.88
C VAL A 8 -33.59 6.23 -52.51
N THR A 9 -32.66 6.40 -53.43
CA THR A 9 -31.85 7.62 -53.55
C THR A 9 -32.75 8.76 -53.99
N LEU A 10 -32.89 9.78 -53.15
CA LEU A 10 -33.30 11.11 -53.59
C LEU A 10 -32.20 12.09 -53.16
N LEU A 11 -31.25 12.26 -54.08
CA LEU A 11 -30.33 13.40 -54.05
C LEU A 11 -31.17 14.66 -54.23
N LEU A 12 -30.89 15.70 -53.44
CA LEU A 12 -30.39 16.99 -53.95
C LEU A 12 -30.12 17.98 -52.80
N SER A 13 -28.82 18.25 -52.64
CA SER A 13 -28.21 19.53 -52.25
C SER A 13 -28.73 20.26 -51.01
N VAL A 14 -28.10 20.00 -49.86
CA VAL A 14 -27.60 21.06 -48.97
C VAL A 14 -26.27 20.58 -48.39
N GLY A 15 -25.19 21.30 -48.69
CA GLY A 15 -23.86 21.01 -48.16
C GLY A 15 -23.85 21.14 -46.64
N VAL A 16 -23.56 20.04 -45.95
CA VAL A 16 -23.20 20.03 -44.54
C VAL A 16 -21.78 19.51 -44.48
N LEU A 17 -20.88 20.37 -44.01
CA LEU A 17 -19.52 20.02 -43.61
C LEU A 17 -19.60 18.82 -42.65
N ILE A 18 -19.14 17.66 -43.10
CA ILE A 18 -18.81 16.54 -42.21
C ILE A 18 -17.53 16.97 -41.49
N HIS A 19 -17.68 17.49 -40.27
CA HIS A 19 -16.58 17.50 -39.32
C HIS A 19 -16.56 16.09 -38.72
N GLU A 20 -15.59 15.27 -39.12
CA GLU A 20 -15.34 13.98 -38.47
C GLU A 20 -15.00 14.23 -37.00
N THR A 21 -15.95 14.00 -36.10
CA THR A 21 -15.61 13.78 -34.69
C THR A 21 -15.16 12.33 -34.57
N LYS A 22 -13.86 12.11 -34.76
CA LYS A 22 -13.19 10.89 -34.33
C LYS A 22 -13.34 10.80 -32.82
N ALA A 23 -14.17 9.89 -32.34
CA ALA A 23 -14.21 9.51 -30.95
C ALA A 23 -12.93 8.73 -30.67
N ASP A 24 -11.87 9.43 -30.24
CA ASP A 24 -10.72 8.77 -29.62
C ASP A 24 -11.17 8.28 -28.24
N GLU A 25 -11.14 6.97 -28.10
CA GLU A 25 -11.27 6.22 -26.85
C GLU A 25 -10.12 6.64 -25.92
N PHE A 26 -10.41 7.56 -25.01
CA PHE A 26 -9.44 8.06 -24.04
C PHE A 26 -9.52 7.23 -22.76
N THR A 27 -8.88 6.06 -22.77
CA THR A 27 -8.43 5.42 -21.53
C THR A 27 -7.13 6.09 -21.08
N GLU A 28 -7.21 7.32 -20.58
CA GLU A 28 -6.13 7.82 -19.71
C GLU A 28 -6.28 7.08 -18.38
N GLU A 29 -5.33 6.21 -18.09
CA GLU A 29 -5.08 5.79 -16.72
C GLU A 29 -4.87 7.05 -15.88
N ILE A 30 -5.79 7.33 -14.95
CA ILE A 30 -5.64 8.39 -13.96
C ILE A 30 -4.45 7.99 -13.09
N LYS A 31 -3.25 8.44 -13.48
CA LYS A 31 -2.05 8.27 -12.66
C LYS A 31 -2.26 9.09 -11.39
N PRO A 32 -2.15 8.49 -10.20
CA PRO A 32 -2.28 9.23 -8.96
C PRO A 32 -1.26 10.38 -8.96
N PRO A 33 -1.66 11.56 -8.45
CA PRO A 33 -0.78 12.73 -8.47
C PRO A 33 0.54 12.39 -7.77
N ASP A 34 1.66 12.78 -8.40
CA ASP A 34 3.00 12.61 -7.85
C ASP A 34 3.17 13.53 -6.64
N TRP A 35 2.67 13.06 -5.50
CA TRP A 35 2.70 13.75 -4.22
C TRP A 35 4.12 14.16 -3.83
N LYS A 36 5.16 13.47 -4.35
CA LYS A 36 6.57 13.82 -4.15
C LYS A 36 6.92 15.14 -4.80
N LYS A 37 6.43 15.40 -6.02
CA LYS A 37 6.61 16.71 -6.69
C LYS A 37 5.88 17.81 -5.96
N THR A 38 4.66 17.53 -5.51
CA THR A 38 3.85 18.47 -4.71
C THR A 38 4.57 18.84 -3.41
N ILE A 39 5.09 17.86 -2.68
CA ILE A 39 5.87 18.09 -1.45
C ILE A 39 7.18 18.84 -1.75
N LYS A 40 7.89 18.50 -2.83
CA LYS A 40 9.12 19.19 -3.23
C LYS A 40 8.87 20.67 -3.55
N SER A 41 7.73 20.99 -4.16
CA SER A 41 7.33 22.39 -4.40
C SER A 41 7.03 23.13 -3.11
N ILE A 42 6.44 22.47 -2.10
CA ILE A 42 6.18 23.05 -0.77
C ILE A 42 7.49 23.28 0.00
N ARG A 43 8.45 22.34 -0.09
CA ARG A 43 9.78 22.39 0.54
C ARG A 43 10.58 23.65 0.19
N ASN A 44 10.48 24.11 -1.06
CA ASN A 44 11.19 25.31 -1.51
C ASN A 44 10.63 26.61 -0.88
N GLY A 45 9.50 26.56 -0.19
CA GLY A 45 8.82 27.72 0.39
C GLY A 45 9.10 27.99 1.88
N LEU A 46 9.34 26.97 2.72
CA LEU A 46 9.37 27.13 4.19
C LEU A 46 10.44 26.25 4.86
N HIS A 47 11.48 26.87 5.42
CA HIS A 47 12.63 26.20 6.05
C HIS A 47 12.33 25.48 7.39
N GLU A 48 11.29 25.88 8.13
CA GLU A 48 10.90 25.28 9.43
C GLU A 48 9.98 24.06 9.27
N ILE A 49 9.41 23.84 8.09
CA ILE A 49 8.54 22.69 7.80
C ILE A 49 9.35 21.42 7.56
N ASP A 50 10.64 21.52 7.25
CA ASP A 50 11.49 20.38 6.90
C ASP A 50 11.48 19.28 7.96
N LYS A 51 11.47 19.60 9.26
CA LYS A 51 11.43 18.57 10.32
C LYS A 51 10.13 17.76 10.30
N TYR A 52 8.98 18.43 10.20
CA TYR A 52 7.67 17.77 10.18
C TYR A 52 7.43 17.07 8.85
N LEU A 53 7.92 17.65 7.75
CA LEU A 53 7.84 17.06 6.42
C LEU A 53 8.71 15.82 6.30
N ASN A 54 9.93 15.84 6.84
CA ASN A 54 10.81 14.67 6.88
C ASN A 54 10.23 13.58 7.78
N MET A 55 9.63 13.95 8.93
CA MET A 55 8.89 12.99 9.75
C MET A 55 7.70 12.38 9.00
N ALA A 56 6.91 13.17 8.27
CA ALA A 56 5.81 12.69 7.44
C ALA A 56 6.28 11.87 6.24
N LEU A 57 7.40 12.25 5.62
CA LEU A 57 8.03 11.51 4.52
C LEU A 57 8.57 10.17 5.01
N ASP A 58 9.27 10.14 6.15
CA ASP A 58 9.76 8.93 6.79
C ASP A 58 8.63 7.98 7.20
N LEU A 59 7.48 8.54 7.60
CA LEU A 59 6.26 7.77 7.85
C LEU A 59 5.72 7.11 6.58
N ILE A 60 5.80 7.78 5.43
CA ILE A 60 5.22 7.32 4.16
C ILE A 60 6.21 6.45 3.33
N GLY A 61 7.47 6.33 3.75
CA GLY A 61 8.46 5.56 2.98
C GLY A 61 9.84 6.18 2.79
N GLY A 62 10.11 7.32 3.43
CA GLY A 62 11.28 8.14 3.13
C GLY A 62 11.25 8.73 1.71
N SER A 63 12.34 9.39 1.31
CA SER A 63 12.41 10.08 0.02
C SER A 63 12.41 9.17 -1.22
N ASP A 64 12.84 7.91 -1.09
CA ASP A 64 12.90 6.94 -2.18
C ASP A 64 11.78 5.88 -2.16
N GLY A 65 10.99 5.80 -1.07
CA GLY A 65 9.82 4.90 -0.96
C GLY A 65 10.18 3.41 -0.93
N ARG A 66 11.47 3.07 -0.86
CA ARG A 66 11.97 1.70 -0.85
C ARG A 66 12.42 1.39 0.56
N CYS A 67 11.49 1.01 1.41
CA CYS A 67 11.70 0.62 2.79
C CYS A 67 12.54 -0.66 2.86
N ILE A 68 13.85 -0.55 2.64
CA ILE A 68 14.80 -1.66 2.61
C ILE A 68 15.75 -1.49 3.79
N PHE A 69 15.78 -2.48 4.67
CA PHE A 69 16.75 -2.51 5.77
C PHE A 69 18.12 -2.96 5.24
N LYS A 70 19.15 -2.17 5.50
CA LYS A 70 20.54 -2.46 5.13
C LYS A 70 21.46 -2.02 6.25
N CYS A 71 22.53 -2.78 6.47
CA CYS A 71 23.60 -2.37 7.36
C CYS A 71 24.42 -1.25 6.73
N ASN A 72 24.85 -0.28 7.53
CA ASN A 72 25.66 0.87 7.08
C ASN A 72 27.03 0.45 6.55
N ASP A 73 27.54 -0.68 7.04
CA ASP A 73 28.79 -1.30 6.62
C ASP A 73 28.66 -2.10 5.30
N GLY A 74 27.46 -2.18 4.73
CA GLY A 74 27.17 -2.92 3.50
C GLY A 74 27.06 -4.43 3.66
N TYR A 75 27.20 -4.96 4.88
CA TYR A 75 27.05 -6.39 5.14
C TYR A 75 25.57 -6.80 5.17
N THR A 76 25.33 -8.09 4.93
CA THR A 76 23.99 -8.67 5.09
C THR A 76 23.62 -8.69 6.57
N PRO A 77 22.45 -8.14 6.97
CA PRO A 77 22.00 -8.22 8.35
C PRO A 77 21.77 -9.67 8.75
N VAL A 78 22.13 -10.02 9.99
CA VAL A 78 21.92 -11.37 10.53
C VAL A 78 20.97 -11.33 11.72
N PRO A 79 20.20 -12.40 11.97
CA PRO A 79 19.28 -12.45 13.11
C PRO A 79 20.02 -12.21 14.43
N ARG A 80 19.47 -11.32 15.25
CA ARG A 80 19.98 -11.01 16.58
C ARG A 80 19.89 -12.25 17.47
N PRO A 81 20.99 -12.72 18.08
CA PRO A 81 20.97 -13.86 18.98
C PRO A 81 20.01 -13.64 20.15
N ASN A 82 19.21 -14.67 20.45
CA ASN A 82 18.22 -14.67 21.55
C ASN A 82 17.10 -13.60 21.45
N TYR A 83 16.95 -12.94 20.30
CA TYR A 83 15.80 -12.05 20.09
C TYR A 83 14.50 -12.85 20.16
N LYS A 84 13.51 -12.27 20.85
CA LYS A 84 12.14 -12.77 20.92
C LYS A 84 11.25 -11.66 20.42
N SER A 85 10.45 -11.95 19.39
CA SER A 85 9.46 -11.00 18.89
C SER A 85 8.54 -10.59 20.04
N PRO A 86 8.22 -9.30 20.18
CA PRO A 86 7.19 -8.84 21.10
C PRO A 86 5.87 -9.57 20.82
N PRO A 87 4.99 -9.71 21.83
CA PRO A 87 3.64 -10.19 21.60
C PRO A 87 2.95 -9.33 20.54
N PRO A 88 2.27 -9.95 19.56
CA PRO A 88 1.49 -9.21 18.57
C PRO A 88 0.48 -8.27 19.24
N ASN A 89 0.26 -7.10 18.64
CA ASN A 89 -0.57 -6.05 19.23
C ASN A 89 -1.79 -5.70 18.36
N GLY A 90 -2.21 -6.63 17.49
CA GLY A 90 -3.29 -6.43 16.54
C GLY A 90 -3.00 -5.33 15.53
N CYS A 91 -4.04 -4.77 14.91
CA CYS A 91 -3.90 -3.70 13.92
C CYS A 91 -3.61 -2.31 14.53
N GLY A 92 -3.07 -2.27 15.76
CA GLY A 92 -2.73 -1.03 16.45
C GLY A 92 -1.36 -0.52 16.02
N SER A 93 -1.23 0.79 15.85
CA SER A 93 0.07 1.42 15.68
C SER A 93 0.37 2.33 16.87
N PRO A 94 1.47 2.10 17.62
CA PRO A 94 1.87 3.00 18.71
C PRO A 94 2.05 4.45 18.24
N LEU A 95 2.38 4.64 16.96
CA LEU A 95 2.58 5.94 16.33
C LEU A 95 1.30 6.76 16.19
N PHE A 96 0.16 6.11 15.97
CA PHE A 96 -1.08 6.80 15.67
C PHE A 96 -2.06 6.83 16.84
N GLY A 97 -1.75 6.15 17.95
CA GLY A 97 -2.52 6.24 19.20
C GLY A 97 -3.96 5.73 19.11
N PHE A 98 -4.33 5.09 18.01
CA PHE A 98 -5.61 4.39 17.84
C PHE A 98 -5.35 2.90 17.57
N GLN A 99 -6.19 2.06 18.18
CA GLN A 99 -6.31 0.67 17.80
C GLN A 99 -7.37 0.60 16.70
N PHE A 100 -7.02 0.09 15.52
CA PHE A 100 -8.02 -0.32 14.52
C PHE A 100 -8.69 -1.63 14.98
N ASP A 101 -9.36 -1.59 16.12
CA ASP A 101 -10.26 -2.65 16.54
C ASP A 101 -11.57 -2.48 15.79
N ILE A 102 -11.61 -2.92 14.53
CA ILE A 102 -12.85 -3.01 13.74
C ILE A 102 -13.80 -4.09 14.34
N GLY A 103 -13.45 -4.73 15.46
CA GLY A 103 -14.28 -5.74 16.10
C GLY A 103 -14.43 -7.02 15.27
N ILE A 104 -13.55 -7.21 14.27
CA ILE A 104 -13.47 -8.40 13.42
C ILE A 104 -12.23 -9.18 13.83
N PRO A 105 -12.36 -10.27 14.61
CA PRO A 105 -11.23 -11.07 15.09
C PRO A 105 -10.31 -11.58 13.97
N SER A 106 -10.85 -11.79 12.77
CA SER A 106 -10.08 -12.22 11.60
C SER A 106 -9.09 -11.17 11.12
N MET A 107 -9.38 -9.87 11.28
CA MET A 107 -8.46 -8.79 10.91
C MET A 107 -7.27 -8.70 11.88
N THR A 108 -7.54 -8.83 13.19
CA THR A 108 -6.51 -8.88 14.22
C THR A 108 -5.49 -9.97 13.94
N ARG A 109 -5.94 -11.17 13.53
CA ARG A 109 -5.04 -12.27 13.15
C ARG A 109 -4.10 -11.90 11.99
N CYS A 110 -4.61 -11.26 10.93
CA CYS A 110 -3.77 -10.86 9.81
C CYS A 110 -2.72 -9.83 10.21
N CYS A 111 -3.08 -8.88 11.09
CA CYS A 111 -2.15 -7.90 11.62
C CYS A 111 -1.07 -8.57 12.49
N ASP A 112 -1.45 -9.53 13.34
CA ASP A 112 -0.50 -10.27 14.17
C ASP A 112 0.50 -11.07 13.33
N GLU A 113 0.04 -11.71 12.24
CA GLU A 113 0.91 -12.43 11.30
C GLU A 113 1.85 -11.46 10.54
N HIS A 114 1.39 -10.24 10.24
CA HIS A 114 2.19 -9.19 9.59
C HIS A 114 3.28 -8.63 10.50
N ASP A 115 2.96 -8.34 11.77
CA ASP A 115 3.92 -7.89 12.78
C ASP A 115 5.05 -8.91 12.97
N LEU A 116 4.70 -10.19 13.07
CA LEU A 116 5.69 -11.29 13.15
C LEU A 116 6.58 -11.37 11.90
N CYS A 117 6.02 -11.10 10.72
CA CYS A 117 6.80 -11.07 9.48
C CYS A 117 7.80 -9.91 9.48
N TYR A 118 7.38 -8.71 9.89
CA TYR A 118 8.26 -7.55 10.06
C TYR A 118 9.35 -7.76 11.10
N ASP A 119 9.07 -8.48 12.18
CA ASP A 119 10.03 -8.82 13.24
C ASP A 119 10.98 -9.96 12.86
N THR A 120 10.80 -10.57 11.69
CA THR A 120 11.73 -11.60 11.20
C THR A 120 12.87 -10.93 10.43
N CYS A 121 14.07 -10.99 11.01
CA CYS A 121 15.25 -10.35 10.43
C CYS A 121 15.50 -10.76 8.98
N GLY A 122 15.71 -9.77 8.11
CA GLY A 122 16.06 -9.94 6.70
C GLY A 122 14.88 -10.26 5.77
N ARG A 123 13.64 -10.34 6.30
CA ARG A 123 12.44 -10.46 5.44
C ARG A 123 12.20 -9.15 4.72
N GLU A 124 11.84 -9.23 3.44
CA GLU A 124 11.51 -8.04 2.67
C GLU A 124 10.11 -7.53 3.04
N LYS A 125 9.97 -6.21 3.20
CA LYS A 125 8.67 -5.58 3.50
C LYS A 125 7.60 -6.01 2.50
N ASN A 126 7.93 -6.03 1.21
CA ASN A 126 7.00 -6.38 0.14
C ASN A 126 6.45 -7.81 0.27
N ASP A 127 7.27 -8.77 0.67
CA ASP A 127 6.81 -10.15 0.89
C ASP A 127 5.82 -10.23 2.06
N CYS A 128 6.09 -9.47 3.14
CA CYS A 128 5.20 -9.41 4.30
C CYS A 128 3.86 -8.73 3.95
N ASP A 129 3.94 -7.63 3.20
CA ASP A 129 2.81 -6.87 2.73
C ASP A 129 1.89 -7.67 1.80
N GLU A 130 2.46 -8.43 0.85
CA GLU A 130 1.70 -9.30 -0.05
C GLU A 130 0.97 -10.41 0.73
N GLN A 131 1.65 -11.04 1.69
CA GLN A 131 1.03 -12.03 2.58
C GLN A 131 -0.12 -11.42 3.39
N PHE A 132 0.05 -10.19 3.86
CA PHE A 132 -0.98 -9.46 4.59
C PHE A 132 -2.21 -9.16 3.72
N GLN A 133 -1.99 -8.72 2.47
CA GLN A 133 -3.08 -8.50 1.51
C GLN A 133 -3.91 -9.77 1.30
N VAL A 134 -3.24 -10.89 1.02
CA VAL A 134 -3.88 -12.20 0.81
C VAL A 134 -4.66 -12.63 2.06
N CYS A 135 -4.11 -12.40 3.25
CA CYS A 135 -4.80 -12.70 4.50
C CYS A 135 -6.11 -11.90 4.62
N LEU A 136 -6.07 -10.59 4.38
CA LEU A 136 -7.25 -9.73 4.50
C LEU A 136 -8.32 -10.06 3.44
N GLU A 137 -7.94 -10.29 2.18
CA GLU A 137 -8.87 -10.64 1.09
C GLU A 137 -9.61 -11.97 1.36
N SER A 138 -8.94 -12.92 2.04
CA SER A 138 -9.56 -14.18 2.45
C SER A 138 -10.75 -13.97 3.40
N ILE A 139 -10.74 -12.92 4.22
CA ILE A 139 -11.80 -12.61 5.19
C ILE A 139 -13.12 -12.33 4.46
N CYS A 140 -13.09 -11.47 3.44
CA CYS A 140 -14.29 -11.09 2.70
C CYS A 140 -14.82 -12.25 1.85
N SER A 141 -13.91 -13.08 1.30
CA SER A 141 -14.27 -14.32 0.61
C SER A 141 -15.01 -15.30 1.53
N HIS A 142 -14.54 -15.49 2.77
CA HIS A 142 -15.21 -16.33 3.76
C HIS A 142 -16.58 -15.77 4.17
N LEU A 143 -16.73 -14.45 4.32
CA LEU A 143 -18.01 -13.81 4.61
C LEU A 143 -19.02 -14.00 3.46
N GLN A 144 -18.57 -13.87 2.22
CA GLN A 144 -19.39 -14.11 1.04
C GLN A 144 -19.94 -15.53 1.02
N MET A 145 -19.08 -16.53 1.27
CA MET A 145 -19.49 -17.94 1.31
C MET A 145 -20.44 -18.25 2.47
N THR A 146 -20.27 -17.60 3.62
CA THR A 146 -21.00 -17.94 4.85
C THR A 146 -22.36 -17.25 4.93
N LEU A 147 -22.45 -15.98 4.49
CA LEU A 147 -23.65 -15.15 4.67
C LEU A 147 -24.38 -14.83 3.37
N GLY A 148 -23.71 -14.89 2.21
CA GLY A 148 -24.33 -14.62 0.90
C GLY A 148 -24.90 -13.19 0.73
N LEU A 149 -24.60 -12.27 1.64
CA LEU A 149 -25.08 -10.90 1.65
C LEU A 149 -24.12 -10.00 0.88
N SER A 150 -24.44 -9.66 -0.37
CA SER A 150 -23.60 -8.84 -1.25
C SER A 150 -23.19 -7.50 -0.65
N GLN A 151 -24.09 -6.84 0.08
CA GLN A 151 -23.82 -5.54 0.71
C GLN A 151 -22.80 -5.63 1.86
N SER A 152 -22.78 -6.74 2.61
CA SER A 152 -21.79 -6.99 3.67
C SER A 152 -20.40 -7.32 3.10
N VAL A 153 -20.36 -7.99 1.94
CA VAL A 153 -19.11 -8.29 1.23
C VAL A 153 -18.45 -7.00 0.72
N GLN A 154 -19.23 -6.11 0.10
CA GLN A 154 -18.70 -4.82 -0.39
C GLN A 154 -18.13 -3.95 0.74
N ALA A 155 -18.82 -3.90 1.89
CA ALA A 155 -18.34 -3.18 3.06
C ALA A 155 -17.04 -3.80 3.62
N CYS A 156 -16.94 -5.13 3.62
CA CYS A 156 -15.71 -5.83 4.00
C CYS A 156 -14.56 -5.49 3.05
N GLU A 157 -14.76 -5.60 1.74
CA GLU A 157 -13.75 -5.31 0.73
C GLU A 157 -13.23 -3.89 0.88
N SER A 158 -14.12 -2.91 1.07
CA SER A 158 -13.72 -1.51 1.27
C SER A 158 -12.91 -1.30 2.55
N ALA A 159 -13.28 -1.97 3.65
CA ALA A 159 -12.55 -1.90 4.91
C ALA A 159 -11.16 -2.55 4.79
N VAL A 160 -11.07 -3.71 4.14
CA VAL A 160 -9.82 -4.42 3.85
C VAL A 160 -8.89 -3.58 2.98
N THR A 161 -9.39 -3.00 1.89
CA THR A 161 -8.61 -2.12 1.02
C THR A 161 -8.07 -0.92 1.79
N LEU A 162 -8.92 -0.25 2.57
CA LEU A 162 -8.48 0.89 3.37
C LEU A 162 -7.39 0.52 4.39
N LEU A 163 -7.57 -0.61 5.08
CA LEU A 163 -6.60 -1.11 6.05
C LEU A 163 -5.27 -1.43 5.38
N PHE A 164 -5.31 -2.19 4.28
CA PHE A 164 -4.14 -2.54 3.49
C PHE A 164 -3.42 -1.28 3.00
N ASP A 165 -4.11 -0.36 2.33
CA ASP A 165 -3.52 0.88 1.82
C ASP A 165 -2.85 1.68 2.95
N THR A 166 -3.50 1.76 4.12
CA THR A 166 -2.94 2.45 5.29
C THR A 166 -1.64 1.80 5.77
N VAL A 167 -1.63 0.47 5.94
CA VAL A 167 -0.45 -0.29 6.38
C VAL A 167 0.67 -0.26 5.34
N MET A 168 0.34 -0.31 4.06
CA MET A 168 1.31 -0.21 2.97
C MET A 168 2.05 1.12 2.99
N HIS A 169 1.29 2.22 3.04
CA HIS A 169 1.86 3.55 2.97
C HIS A 169 2.56 3.95 4.27
N LEU A 170 2.01 3.59 5.44
CA LEU A 170 2.54 4.01 6.74
C LEU A 170 3.46 2.97 7.40
N GLY A 171 3.68 1.82 6.73
CA GLY A 171 4.38 0.67 7.27
C GLY A 171 5.91 0.76 7.24
N CYS A 172 6.48 1.80 6.64
CA CYS A 172 7.94 1.88 6.45
C CYS A 172 8.72 1.98 7.76
N LYS A 173 8.32 2.93 8.60
CA LYS A 173 8.93 3.15 9.92
C LYS A 173 8.81 1.90 10.81
N PRO A 174 7.61 1.32 11.04
CA PRO A 174 7.51 0.12 11.87
C PRO A 174 8.32 -1.04 11.30
N TYR A 175 8.31 -1.27 9.98
CA TYR A 175 9.16 -2.28 9.36
C TYR A 175 10.66 -2.07 9.67
N LEU A 176 11.18 -0.86 9.43
CA LEU A 176 12.59 -0.57 9.68
C LEU A 176 12.96 -0.66 11.15
N ASP A 177 12.06 -0.27 12.05
CA ASP A 177 12.26 -0.38 13.51
C ASP A 177 12.27 -1.85 13.96
N SER A 178 11.34 -2.67 13.47
CA SER A 178 11.33 -4.13 13.68
C SER A 178 12.60 -4.81 13.18
N GLN A 179 13.09 -4.41 12.00
CA GLN A 179 14.36 -4.94 11.46
C GLN A 179 15.57 -4.51 12.31
N ARG A 180 15.63 -3.29 12.83
CA ARG A 180 16.69 -2.85 13.76
C ARG A 180 16.71 -3.63 15.07
N LEU A 181 15.53 -4.01 15.57
CA LEU A 181 15.41 -4.80 16.79
C LEU A 181 15.79 -6.26 16.56
N SER A 182 15.31 -6.86 15.46
CA SER A 182 15.48 -8.28 15.17
C SER A 182 16.81 -8.64 14.50
N CYS A 183 17.49 -7.69 13.86
CA CYS A 183 18.78 -7.89 13.21
C CYS A 183 19.96 -7.29 13.99
N ILE A 184 21.17 -7.77 13.67
CA ILE A 184 22.44 -7.12 13.97
C ILE A 184 23.28 -6.98 12.70
N CYS A 185 24.13 -5.96 12.68
CA CYS A 185 25.15 -5.75 11.67
C CYS A 185 26.52 -6.10 12.26
N HIS A 186 27.39 -6.77 11.48
CA HIS A 186 28.62 -7.41 11.96
C HIS A 186 29.54 -6.52 12.82
N TYR A 187 29.57 -5.21 12.56
CA TYR A 187 30.42 -4.27 13.28
C TYR A 187 29.70 -3.42 14.34
N GLU A 188 28.37 -3.54 14.50
CA GLU A 188 27.62 -2.80 15.52
C GLU A 188 27.77 -3.38 16.93
N GLU A 189 28.24 -4.63 17.06
CA GLU A 189 28.44 -5.28 18.37
C GLU A 189 29.69 -4.80 19.13
N LYS A 190 30.57 -3.98 18.52
CA LYS A 190 31.85 -3.55 19.11
C LYS A 190 31.89 -2.10 19.58
N ALA A 191 30.76 -1.40 19.66
CA ALA A 191 30.73 -0.01 20.11
C ALA A 191 30.73 0.17 21.65
N ASP A 192 30.65 -0.92 22.41
CA ASP A 192 30.70 -0.90 23.88
C ASP A 192 31.95 -1.66 24.39
N LEU A 193 33.11 -0.98 24.38
CA LEU A 193 34.33 -1.36 25.10
C LEU A 193 35.09 -0.12 25.57
#